data_AF-A0A7N2MDW3-F1
#
_entry.id   AF-A0A7N2MDW3-F1
#
_cell.length_a   1.000
_cell.length_b   1.000
_cell.length_c   1.000
_cell.angle_alpha   90.00
_cell.angle_beta   90.00
_cell.angle_gamma   90.00
#
_symmetry.space_group_name_H-M   'P 1'
#
loop_
_entity.id
_entity.type
_entity.pdbx_description
1 polymer ?
#
loop_
_entity_poly.entity_id
_entity_poly.type
_entity_poly.pdbx_seq_one_letter_code
_entity_poly.pdbx_strand_id
1 'polypeptide(L)'
;MITKSSIMLGLGESDDELKEAMADLRAIDVDILTLGQYLQPTPLHLTVKEYVTPEKFAFWKEYEESIGFHYVASGTTGPILI
;
A
#
# COMPACT_ATOMS: atom_id res chain seq x y z
N MET A 1 -10.92 -9.24 -16.91
CA MET A 1 -10.57 -7.81 -16.75
C MET A 1 -9.63 -7.77 -15.57
N ILE A 2 -8.47 -7.12 -15.68
CA ILE A 2 -7.53 -6.99 -14.56
C ILE A 2 -7.93 -5.77 -13.73
N THR A 3 -7.98 -5.93 -12.41
CA THR A 3 -8.35 -4.91 -11.44
C THR A 3 -7.16 -4.53 -10.58
N LYS A 4 -7.06 -3.26 -10.26
CA LYS A 4 -5.93 -2.69 -9.52
C LYS A 4 -6.45 -1.73 -8.47
N SER A 5 -5.84 -1.79 -7.29
CA SER A 5 -6.02 -0.80 -6.23
C SER A 5 -4.68 -0.31 -5.70
N SER A 6 -4.71 0.79 -4.95
CA SER A 6 -3.54 1.40 -4.34
C SER A 6 -3.89 1.98 -2.97
N ILE A 7 -3.00 1.82 -1.99
CA ILE A 7 -3.12 2.43 -0.67
C ILE A 7 -1.87 3.28 -0.41
N MET A 8 -2.08 4.51 0.08
CA MET A 8 -1.00 5.41 0.46
C MET A 8 -0.76 5.32 1.97
N LEU A 9 0.48 5.08 2.36
CA LEU A 9 0.91 4.93 3.74
C LEU A 9 1.51 6.21 4.32
N GLY A 10 1.55 6.33 5.64
CA GLY A 10 2.14 7.46 6.36
C GLY A 10 1.13 8.55 6.73
N LEU A 11 -0.16 8.24 6.73
CA LEU A 11 -1.24 9.15 7.15
C LEU A 11 -1.75 8.85 8.57
N GLY A 12 -1.22 7.82 9.22
CA GLY A 12 -1.51 7.44 10.61
C GLY A 12 -2.32 6.16 10.75
N GLU A 13 -2.43 5.39 9.66
CA GLU A 13 -2.99 4.04 9.64
C GLU A 13 -2.18 3.06 10.49
N SER A 14 -2.87 2.10 11.09
CA SER A 14 -2.26 0.98 11.81
C SER A 14 -2.07 -0.24 10.90
N ASP A 15 -1.19 -1.15 11.33
CA ASP A 15 -0.98 -2.42 10.62
C ASP A 15 -2.26 -3.25 10.48
N ASP A 16 -3.15 -3.21 11.48
CA ASP A 16 -4.37 -4.01 11.46
C ASP A 16 -5.42 -3.43 10.52
N GLU A 17 -5.57 -2.10 10.47
CA GLU A 17 -6.39 -1.43 9.45
C GLU A 17 -5.89 -1.74 8.04
N LEU A 18 -4.57 -1.81 7.85
CA LEU A 18 -4.01 -2.13 6.54
C LEU A 18 -4.30 -3.59 6.15
N LYS A 19 -4.16 -4.54 7.08
CA LYS A 19 -4.51 -5.95 6.83
C LYS A 19 -6.00 -6.11 6.52
N GLU A 20 -6.87 -5.40 7.23
CA GLU A 20 -8.32 -5.40 6.98
C GLU A 20 -8.63 -4.87 5.58
N ALA A 21 -8.05 -3.72 5.20
CA ALA A 21 -8.22 -3.16 3.86
C ALA A 21 -7.74 -4.13 2.76
N MET A 22 -6.61 -4.81 2.96
CA MET A 22 -6.14 -5.83 2.02
C MET A 22 -7.07 -7.04 1.94
N ALA A 23 -7.62 -7.50 3.06
CA ALA A 23 -8.58 -8.60 3.10
C ALA A 23 -9.87 -8.25 2.35
N ASP A 24 -10.36 -7.02 2.50
CA ASP A 24 -11.54 -6.52 1.78
C ASP A 24 -11.29 -6.46 0.27
N LEU A 25 -10.13 -5.94 -0.15
CA LEU A 25 -9.73 -5.93 -1.56
C LEU A 25 -9.62 -7.35 -2.13
N ARG A 26 -9.11 -8.29 -1.34
CA ARG A 26 -9.06 -9.70 -1.74
C ARG A 26 -10.43 -10.36 -1.80
N ALA A 27 -11.36 -9.98 -0.92
CA ALA A 27 -12.73 -10.51 -0.89
C ALA A 27 -13.55 -10.12 -2.13
N ILE A 28 -13.15 -9.06 -2.83
CA ILE A 28 -13.75 -8.62 -4.10
C ILE A 28 -12.85 -8.92 -5.31
N ASP A 29 -11.88 -9.84 -5.16
CA ASP A 29 -11.00 -10.34 -6.21
C ASP A 29 -10.13 -9.27 -6.90
N VAL A 30 -9.61 -8.28 -6.15
CA VAL A 30 -8.61 -7.33 -6.71
C VAL A 30 -7.33 -8.05 -7.10
N ASP A 31 -6.93 -7.95 -8.38
CA ASP A 31 -5.75 -8.67 -8.90
C ASP A 31 -4.42 -8.07 -8.44
N ILE A 32 -4.33 -6.73 -8.44
CA ILE A 32 -3.08 -6.01 -8.20
C ILE A 32 -3.22 -4.98 -7.08
N LEU A 33 -2.28 -4.98 -6.13
CA LEU A 33 -2.20 -3.98 -5.07
C LEU A 33 -0.85 -3.26 -5.08
N THR A 34 -0.88 -1.96 -4.78
CA THR A 34 0.34 -1.17 -4.56
C THR A 34 0.27 -0.40 -3.25
N LEU A 35 1.36 -0.42 -2.50
CA LEU A 35 1.56 0.43 -1.33
C LEU A 35 2.63 1.47 -1.63
N GLY A 36 2.27 2.75 -1.44
CA GLY A 36 3.19 3.86 -1.68
C GLY A 36 3.27 4.80 -0.49
N GLN A 37 4.41 5.46 -0.32
CA GLN A 37 4.54 6.54 0.67
C GLN A 37 3.69 7.74 0.26
N TYR A 38 2.83 8.21 1.17
CA TYR A 38 2.16 9.49 1.03
C TYR A 38 3.20 10.62 1.10
N LEU A 39 3.27 11.41 0.04
CA LEU A 39 4.10 12.61 -0.02
C LEU A 39 3.18 13.82 -0.05
N GLN A 40 3.26 14.64 0.98
CA GLN A 40 2.47 15.86 1.11
C GLN A 40 2.83 16.83 -0.04
N PRO A 41 1.92 17.15 -0.97
CA PRO A 41 2.26 18.00 -2.11
C PRO A 41 2.49 19.46 -1.72
N THR A 42 1.69 19.97 -0.77
CA THR A 42 1.80 21.32 -0.23
C THR A 42 1.41 21.33 1.25
N PRO A 43 1.82 22.35 2.04
CA PRO A 43 1.48 22.46 3.46
C PRO A 43 -0.02 22.49 3.79
N LEU A 44 -0.89 22.73 2.78
CA LEU A 44 -2.35 22.73 2.95
C LEU A 44 -2.97 21.34 2.89
N HIS A 45 -2.23 20.32 2.45
CA HIS A 45 -2.68 18.93 2.45
C HIS A 45 -2.40 18.25 3.79
N LEU A 46 -2.93 17.04 3.97
CA LEU A 46 -2.67 16.23 5.16
C LEU A 46 -1.17 16.16 5.46
N THR A 47 -0.81 16.34 6.72
CA THR A 47 0.57 16.23 7.15
C THR A 47 0.97 14.76 7.20
N VAL A 48 2.13 14.43 6.65
CA VAL A 48 2.73 13.09 6.79
C VAL A 48 2.91 12.79 8.27
N LYS A 49 2.31 11.71 8.76
CA LYS A 49 2.45 11.23 10.14
C LYS A 49 3.72 10.41 10.30
N GLU A 50 4.03 9.59 9.30
CA GLU A 50 5.18 8.68 9.33
C GLU A 50 5.77 8.52 7.93
N TYR A 51 7.10 8.41 7.88
CA TYR A 51 7.82 7.93 6.70
C TYR A 51 8.12 6.45 6.90
N VAL A 52 7.42 5.61 6.15
CA VAL A 52 7.50 4.16 6.25
C VAL A 52 8.87 3.68 5.77
N THR A 53 9.51 2.80 6.52
CA THR A 53 10.86 2.33 6.18
C THR A 53 10.85 1.34 5.02
N PRO A 54 11.94 1.22 4.25
CA PRO A 54 12.06 0.20 3.20
C PRO A 54 11.82 -1.23 3.69
N GLU A 55 12.25 -1.55 4.92
CA GLU A 55 12.05 -2.87 5.54
C GLU A 55 10.57 -3.15 5.79
N LYS A 56 9.81 -2.13 6.19
CA LYS A 56 8.37 -2.24 6.39
C LYS A 56 7.64 -2.44 5.06
N PHE A 57 8.07 -1.76 3.99
CA PHE A 57 7.54 -2.03 2.64
C PHE A 57 7.87 -3.45 2.15
N ALA A 58 9.07 -3.96 2.46
CA ALA A 58 9.44 -5.34 2.13
C ALA A 58 8.57 -6.35 2.89
N PHE A 59 8.33 -6.13 4.18
CA PHE A 59 7.40 -6.92 4.99
C PHE A 59 6.00 -6.95 4.37
N TRP A 60 5.47 -5.79 3.95
CA TRP A 60 4.15 -5.74 3.35
C TRP A 60 4.10 -6.45 2.00
N LYS A 61 5.13 -6.33 1.18
CA LYS A 61 5.22 -7.04 -0.08
C LYS A 61 5.08 -8.56 0.12
N GLU A 62 5.81 -9.12 1.07
CA GLU A 62 5.73 -10.55 1.41
C GLU A 62 4.33 -10.93 1.92
N TYR A 63 3.72 -10.06 2.74
CA TYR A 63 2.37 -10.28 3.24
C TYR A 63 1.32 -10.26 2.13
N GLU A 64 1.35 -9.26 1.23
CA GLU A 64 0.45 -9.14 0.09
C GLU A 64 0.53 -10.36 -0.84
N GLU A 65 1.74 -10.84 -1.12
CA GLU A 65 1.98 -12.08 -1.88
C GLU A 65 1.38 -13.29 -1.16
N SER A 66 1.53 -13.37 0.17
CA SER A 66 1.03 -14.49 0.98
C SER A 66 -0.50 -14.60 1.00
N ILE A 67 -1.22 -13.49 0.84
CA ILE A 67 -2.70 -13.44 0.85
C ILE A 67 -3.31 -13.47 -0.56
N GLY A 68 -2.48 -13.61 -1.60
CA GLY A 68 -2.92 -14.01 -2.94
C GLY A 68 -3.16 -12.87 -3.94
N PHE A 69 -2.56 -11.69 -3.75
CA PHE A 69 -2.49 -10.72 -4.85
C PHE A 69 -1.59 -11.25 -5.98
N HIS A 70 -2.02 -11.10 -7.23
CA HIS A 70 -1.30 -11.61 -8.41
C HIS A 70 -0.04 -10.81 -8.71
N TYR A 71 -0.10 -9.50 -8.50
CA TYR A 71 1.04 -8.61 -8.59
C TYR A 71 0.99 -7.63 -7.41
N VAL A 72 2.15 -7.34 -6.86
CA VAL A 72 2.31 -6.41 -5.74
C VAL A 72 3.47 -5.48 -6.02
N ALA A 73 3.36 -4.23 -5.59
CA ALA A 73 4.49 -3.31 -5.62
C ALA A 73 4.41 -2.31 -4.47
N SER A 74 5.41 -2.37 -3.59
CA SER A 74 5.43 -1.69 -2.30
C SER A 74 6.77 -0.99 -2.12
N GLY A 75 6.77 0.34 -1.94
CA GLY A 75 8.03 1.10 -1.85
C GLY A 75 7.90 2.59 -1.52
N THR A 76 9.04 3.18 -1.12
CA THR A 76 9.15 4.56 -0.61
C THR A 76 9.13 5.64 -1.69
N THR A 77 9.69 5.40 -2.87
CA THR A 77 9.74 6.42 -3.95
C THR A 77 10.07 5.78 -5.30
N GLY A 78 9.24 6.03 -6.30
CA GLY A 78 9.43 5.59 -7.68
C GLY A 78 8.08 5.47 -8.40
N PRO A 79 8.03 5.57 -9.74
CA PRO A 79 6.81 5.21 -10.45
C PRO A 79 6.56 3.74 -10.19
N ILE A 80 5.55 3.44 -9.38
CA ILE A 80 5.07 2.08 -9.17
C ILE A 80 4.32 1.70 -10.45
N LEU A 81 5.10 1.37 -11.48
CA LEU A 81 4.62 0.91 -12.77
C LEU A 81 4.18 -0.54 -12.60
N ILE A 82 2.87 -0.73 -12.63
CA ILE A 82 2.18 -2.00 -12.87
C ILE A 82 1.23 -1.78 -14.04
#